data_AF-A0A3A4XHM8-F1
#
_entry.id   AF-A0A3A4XHM8-F1
#
_cell.length_a   1.000
_cell.length_b   1.000
_cell.length_c   1.000
_cell.angle_alpha   90.00
_cell.angle_beta   90.00
_cell.angle_gamma   90.00
#
_symmetry.space_group_name_H-M   'P 1'
#
loop_
_entity.id
_entity.type
_entity.pdbx_description
1 polymer ?
#
loop_
_entity_poly.entity_id
_entity_poly.type
_entity_poly.pdbx_seq_one_letter_code
_entity_poly.pdbx_strand_id
1 'polypeptide(L)'
;MPPGEVRQSAGGLTTHSANIECLAFHFAQIGLIYLLTYFLINLLSEMVPPDVAHILWGFFFLFGLATAILVRLLVQATPFHHLLDAPLQRRITGWSVDYLIVATGCAIELLVVWQYTLPILSMAFAGGLLTTLVVMVLGNRLDDYRLERTMAIYGVVTGTVSSGLLLLRIVDPEFKSPAAREIGFMNVFAVPIVGGLTFFLNVPIWWQWGLLKTCLVLLAVFLLSFVLLFNRRLWGRRSDEHHQSR
;
A
#
# COMPACT_ATOMS: atom_id res chain seq x y z
N MET A 1 -11.94 -9.11 -26.48
CA MET A 1 -11.46 -8.18 -27.52
C MET A 1 -12.20 -8.48 -28.80
N PRO A 2 -12.77 -7.46 -29.46
CA PRO A 2 -13.38 -7.64 -30.77
C PRO A 2 -12.35 -8.16 -31.79
N PRO A 3 -12.78 -8.95 -32.80
CA PRO A 3 -11.89 -9.40 -33.87
C PRO A 3 -11.33 -8.19 -34.64
N GLY A 4 -10.00 -8.05 -34.73
CA GLY A 4 -9.32 -7.01 -35.53
C GLY A 4 -8.47 -5.99 -34.73
N GLU A 5 -8.52 -6.01 -33.41
CA GLU A 5 -7.63 -5.17 -32.58
C GLU A 5 -6.19 -5.71 -32.52
N VAL A 6 -5.22 -4.79 -32.55
CA VAL A 6 -3.81 -5.10 -32.35
C VAL A 6 -3.61 -5.58 -30.92
N ARG A 7 -3.17 -6.84 -30.78
CA ARG A 7 -2.88 -7.44 -29.48
C ARG A 7 -1.73 -6.69 -28.82
N GLN A 8 -1.93 -6.26 -27.57
CA GLN A 8 -0.87 -5.64 -26.81
C GLN A 8 0.16 -6.68 -26.35
N SER A 9 1.45 -6.32 -26.39
CA SER A 9 2.52 -7.22 -25.95
C SER A 9 2.42 -7.52 -24.44
N ALA A 10 2.76 -8.76 -24.08
CA ALA A 10 2.80 -9.18 -22.69
C ALA A 10 4.05 -8.69 -21.93
N GLY A 11 5.08 -8.27 -22.66
CA GLY A 11 6.39 -7.87 -22.14
C GLY A 11 7.50 -8.30 -23.09
N GLY A 12 8.72 -7.88 -22.80
CA GLY A 12 9.91 -8.31 -23.54
C GLY A 12 10.48 -9.62 -23.01
N LEU A 13 11.01 -10.47 -23.90
CA LEU A 13 11.88 -11.57 -23.49
C LEU A 13 13.27 -11.01 -23.21
N THR A 14 13.64 -10.91 -21.94
CA THR A 14 14.96 -10.40 -21.51
C THR A 14 16.02 -11.48 -21.39
N THR A 15 15.59 -12.75 -21.35
CA THR A 15 16.46 -13.92 -21.38
C THR A 15 16.22 -14.71 -22.66
N HIS A 16 17.24 -15.47 -23.07
CA HIS A 16 17.07 -16.43 -24.15
C HIS A 16 16.40 -17.69 -23.61
N SER A 17 15.26 -18.08 -24.18
CA SER A 17 14.44 -19.21 -23.69
C SER A 17 15.19 -20.56 -23.65
N ALA A 18 16.25 -20.73 -24.45
CA ALA A 18 17.10 -21.92 -24.40
C ALA A 18 17.97 -22.02 -23.13
N ASN A 19 18.21 -20.91 -22.43
CA ASN A 19 18.92 -20.90 -21.15
C ASN A 19 17.94 -20.91 -19.98
N ILE A 20 17.13 -19.85 -19.87
CA ILE A 20 16.19 -19.63 -18.76
C ILE A 20 14.96 -18.93 -19.31
N GLU A 21 13.78 -19.41 -18.91
CA GLU A 21 12.51 -18.77 -19.21
C GLU A 21 12.39 -17.41 -18.49
N CYS A 22 11.99 -16.37 -19.21
CA CYS A 22 11.95 -14.99 -18.73
C CYS A 22 11.03 -14.86 -17.50
N LEU A 23 9.87 -15.49 -17.56
CA LEU A 23 8.93 -15.52 -16.43
C LEU A 23 9.54 -16.21 -15.20
N ALA A 24 10.22 -17.34 -15.39
CA ALA A 24 10.88 -18.07 -14.30
C ALA A 24 12.00 -17.24 -13.66
N PHE A 25 12.77 -16.50 -14.46
CA PHE A 25 13.78 -15.57 -13.96
C PHE A 25 13.16 -14.50 -13.05
N HIS A 26 12.07 -13.86 -13.46
CA HIS A 26 11.40 -12.86 -12.64
C HIS A 26 10.79 -13.43 -11.35
N PHE A 27 10.21 -14.64 -11.40
CA PHE A 27 9.75 -15.32 -10.17
C PHE A 27 10.91 -15.67 -9.24
N ALA A 28 12.05 -16.12 -9.78
CA ALA A 28 13.25 -16.38 -8.99
C ALA A 28 13.77 -15.11 -8.31
N GLN A 29 13.71 -13.96 -8.98
CA GLN A 29 14.06 -12.67 -8.38
C GLN A 29 13.13 -12.30 -7.20
N ILE A 30 11.83 -12.48 -7.36
CA ILE A 30 10.85 -12.21 -6.29
C ILE A 30 11.09 -13.18 -5.12
N GLY A 31 11.32 -14.47 -5.41
CA GLY A 31 11.66 -15.48 -4.41
C GLY A 31 12.96 -15.17 -3.68
N LEU A 32 13.99 -14.68 -4.38
CA LEU A 32 15.24 -14.24 -3.77
C LEU A 32 15.01 -13.08 -2.79
N ILE A 33 14.24 -12.07 -3.18
CA ILE A 33 13.89 -10.94 -2.30
C ILE A 33 13.14 -11.45 -1.06
N TYR A 34 12.18 -12.35 -1.24
CA TYR A 34 11.45 -12.96 -0.13
C TYR A 34 12.39 -13.70 0.85
N LEU A 35 13.29 -14.55 0.33
CA LEU A 35 14.25 -15.28 1.15
C LEU A 35 15.21 -14.34 1.88
N LEU A 36 15.76 -13.34 1.20
CA LEU A 36 16.63 -12.34 1.83
C LEU A 36 15.89 -11.59 2.97
N THR A 37 14.63 -11.25 2.74
CA THR A 37 13.79 -10.59 3.75
C THR A 37 13.51 -11.52 4.93
N TYR A 38 13.19 -12.78 4.67
CA TYR A 38 12.97 -13.80 5.69
C TYR A 38 14.22 -13.98 6.57
N PHE A 39 15.39 -14.17 5.97
CA PHE A 39 16.65 -14.31 6.71
C PHE A 39 17.01 -13.05 7.49
N LEU A 40 16.78 -11.87 6.91
CA LEU A 40 16.99 -10.59 7.60
C LEU A 40 16.12 -10.48 8.85
N ILE A 41 14.82 -10.75 8.74
CA ILE A 41 13.90 -10.68 9.88
C ILE A 41 14.23 -11.76 10.90
N ASN A 42 14.59 -12.98 10.47
CA ASN A 42 14.97 -14.05 11.39
C ASN A 42 16.19 -13.67 12.23
N LEU A 43 17.25 -13.15 11.58
CA LEU A 43 18.46 -12.68 12.27
C LEU A 43 18.15 -11.53 13.24
N LEU A 44 17.34 -10.56 12.81
CA LEU A 44 16.93 -9.44 13.67
C LEU A 44 16.06 -9.90 14.85
N SER A 45 15.20 -10.89 14.63
CA SER A 45 14.29 -11.44 15.65
C SER A 45 15.07 -12.15 16.76
N GLU A 46 16.18 -12.82 16.44
CA GLU A 46 17.05 -13.46 17.44
C GLU A 46 17.80 -12.44 18.32
N MET A 47 17.95 -11.19 17.86
CA MET A 47 18.67 -10.12 18.57
C MET A 47 17.77 -9.28 19.48
N VAL A 48 16.45 -9.45 19.43
CA VAL A 48 15.47 -8.62 20.14
C VAL A 48 14.54 -9.46 21.04
N PRO A 49 13.88 -8.84 22.04
CA PRO A 49 12.89 -9.55 22.85
C PRO A 49 11.75 -10.14 22.01
N PRO A 50 11.11 -11.24 22.47
CA PRO A 50 10.06 -11.93 21.71
C PRO A 50 8.92 -11.03 21.24
N ASP A 51 8.46 -10.11 22.09
CA ASP A 51 7.38 -9.17 21.74
C ASP A 51 7.76 -8.25 20.57
N VAL A 52 9.02 -7.82 20.53
CA VAL A 52 9.54 -6.99 19.44
C VAL A 52 9.72 -7.84 18.18
N ALA A 53 10.18 -9.09 18.32
CA ALA A 53 10.30 -10.02 17.20
C ALA A 53 8.94 -10.26 16.51
N HIS A 54 7.86 -10.46 17.27
CA HIS A 54 6.51 -10.61 16.71
C HIS A 54 6.08 -9.37 15.90
N ILE A 55 6.41 -8.17 16.38
CA ILE A 55 6.14 -6.92 15.67
C ILE A 55 6.96 -6.86 14.37
N LEU A 56 8.24 -7.24 14.39
CA LEU A 56 9.09 -7.28 13.19
C LEU A 56 8.50 -8.19 12.11
N TRP A 57 8.02 -9.38 12.49
CA TRP A 57 7.32 -10.30 11.59
C TRP A 57 6.01 -9.71 11.06
N GLY A 58 5.24 -9.01 11.90
CA GLY A 58 4.03 -8.28 11.47
C GLY A 58 4.32 -7.21 10.42
N PHE A 59 5.52 -6.63 10.42
CA PHE A 59 5.98 -5.65 9.44
C PHE A 59 6.85 -6.25 8.32
N PHE A 60 6.72 -7.55 8.02
CA PHE A 60 7.47 -8.25 6.96
C PHE A 60 7.48 -7.47 5.63
N PHE A 61 6.34 -6.89 5.26
CA PHE A 61 6.22 -6.08 4.04
C PHE A 61 7.21 -4.91 3.98
N LEU A 62 7.48 -4.20 5.09
CA LEU A 62 8.39 -3.05 5.10
C LEU A 62 9.84 -3.47 4.87
N PHE A 63 10.27 -4.53 5.56
CA PHE A 63 11.59 -5.12 5.35
C PHE A 63 11.71 -5.70 3.94
N GLY A 64 10.63 -6.27 3.41
CA GLY A 64 10.55 -6.75 2.04
C GLY A 64 10.73 -5.64 1.02
N LEU A 65 10.05 -4.50 1.22
CA LEU A 65 10.19 -3.34 0.37
C LEU A 65 11.60 -2.74 0.46
N ALA A 66 12.17 -2.61 1.66
CA ALA A 66 13.53 -2.12 1.86
C ALA A 66 14.56 -3.02 1.17
N THR A 67 14.44 -4.34 1.33
CA THR A 67 15.29 -5.34 0.69
C THR A 67 15.14 -5.31 -0.83
N ALA A 68 13.92 -5.19 -1.35
CA ALA A 68 13.66 -5.07 -2.78
C ALA A 68 14.31 -3.81 -3.38
N ILE A 69 14.26 -2.67 -2.67
CA ILE A 69 14.91 -1.42 -3.09
C ILE A 69 16.43 -1.60 -3.09
N LEU A 70 17.00 -2.19 -2.03
CA LEU A 70 18.43 -2.43 -1.93
C LEU A 70 18.92 -3.33 -3.07
N VAL A 71 18.26 -4.47 -3.30
CA VAL A 71 18.58 -5.38 -4.40
C VAL A 71 18.43 -4.68 -5.76
N ARG A 72 17.38 -3.89 -5.94
CA ARG A 72 17.19 -3.11 -7.18
C ARG A 72 18.34 -2.15 -7.43
N LEU A 73 18.80 -1.42 -6.40
CA LEU A 73 19.94 -0.51 -6.52
C LEU A 73 21.23 -1.25 -6.88
N LEU A 74 21.47 -2.41 -6.27
CA LEU A 74 22.62 -3.26 -6.60
C LEU A 74 22.56 -3.76 -8.04
N VAL A 75 21.40 -4.25 -8.51
CA VAL A 75 21.23 -4.69 -9.90
C VAL A 75 21.40 -3.54 -10.88
N GLN A 76 20.91 -2.34 -10.56
CA GLN A 76 21.09 -1.14 -11.39
C GLN A 76 22.56 -0.71 -11.50
N ALA A 77 23.39 -1.00 -10.50
CA ALA A 77 24.83 -0.75 -10.54
C ALA A 77 25.59 -1.79 -11.40
N THR A 78 24.94 -2.86 -11.83
CA THR A 78 25.54 -3.92 -12.66
C THR A 78 25.09 -3.80 -14.13
N PRO A 79 25.85 -4.37 -15.09
CA PRO A 79 25.43 -4.42 -16.50
C PRO A 79 24.15 -5.25 -16.73
N PHE A 80 23.68 -5.99 -15.73
CA PHE A 80 22.52 -6.87 -15.80
C PHE A 80 21.17 -6.14 -15.69
N HIS A 81 21.14 -4.80 -15.60
CA HIS A 81 19.90 -4.02 -15.50
C HIS A 81 18.93 -4.26 -16.68
N HIS A 82 19.43 -4.61 -17.86
CA HIS A 82 18.64 -4.92 -19.06
C HIS A 82 17.78 -6.19 -18.90
N LEU A 83 18.06 -7.03 -17.90
CA LEU A 83 17.28 -8.23 -17.62
C LEU A 83 15.93 -7.93 -16.95
N LEU A 84 15.71 -6.69 -16.49
CA LEU A 84 14.49 -6.29 -15.81
C LEU A 84 13.44 -5.74 -16.79
N ASP A 85 12.44 -6.55 -17.13
CA ASP A 85 11.30 -6.10 -17.95
C ASP A 85 10.20 -5.45 -17.09
N ALA A 86 10.02 -4.14 -17.20
CA ALA A 86 9.00 -3.41 -16.45
C ALA A 86 7.55 -3.84 -16.81
N PRO A 87 7.17 -4.07 -18.08
CA PRO A 87 5.86 -4.61 -18.44
C PRO A 87 5.55 -5.97 -17.78
N LEU A 88 6.49 -6.92 -17.83
CA LEU A 88 6.31 -8.23 -17.20
C LEU A 88 6.20 -8.11 -15.67
N GLN A 89 7.01 -7.25 -15.03
CA GLN A 89 6.88 -6.95 -13.60
C GLN A 89 5.50 -6.37 -13.24
N ARG A 90 4.93 -5.48 -14.06
CA ARG A 90 3.57 -4.97 -13.84
C ARG A 90 2.53 -6.07 -13.93
N ARG A 91 2.67 -7.02 -14.85
CA ARG A 91 1.76 -8.18 -14.95
C ARG A 91 1.86 -9.10 -13.76
N ILE A 92 3.08 -9.40 -13.30
CA ILE A 92 3.29 -10.21 -12.09
C ILE A 92 2.70 -9.49 -10.87
N THR A 93 2.87 -8.17 -10.79
CA THR A 93 2.25 -7.34 -9.74
C THR A 93 0.73 -7.44 -9.82
N GLY A 94 0.14 -7.29 -11.01
CA GLY A 94 -1.30 -7.45 -11.20
C GLY A 94 -1.78 -8.83 -10.75
N TRP A 95 -1.12 -9.90 -11.18
CA TRP A 95 -1.47 -11.25 -10.75
C TRP A 95 -1.38 -11.42 -9.21
N SER A 96 -0.34 -10.88 -8.60
CA SER A 96 -0.17 -10.91 -7.14
C SER A 96 -1.25 -10.11 -6.40
N VAL A 97 -1.67 -8.97 -6.96
CA VAL A 97 -2.75 -8.13 -6.42
C VAL A 97 -4.10 -8.84 -6.49
N ASP A 98 -4.38 -9.59 -7.56
CA ASP A 98 -5.62 -10.39 -7.63
C ASP A 98 -5.66 -11.42 -6.50
N TYR A 99 -4.55 -12.13 -6.30
CA TYR A 99 -4.44 -13.10 -5.21
C TYR A 99 -4.60 -12.43 -3.84
N LEU A 100 -3.99 -11.26 -3.62
CA LEU A 100 -4.12 -10.48 -2.40
C LEU A 100 -5.58 -10.09 -2.13
N ILE A 101 -6.32 -9.62 -3.14
CA ILE A 101 -7.72 -9.21 -3.00
C ILE A 101 -8.58 -10.41 -2.61
N VAL A 102 -8.43 -11.55 -3.29
CA VAL A 102 -9.16 -12.78 -2.98
C VAL A 102 -8.82 -13.28 -1.58
N ALA A 103 -7.53 -13.35 -1.25
CA ALA A 103 -7.07 -13.79 0.07
C ALA A 103 -7.58 -12.89 1.20
N THR A 104 -7.61 -11.57 0.98
CA THR A 104 -8.18 -10.62 1.96
C THR A 104 -9.67 -10.88 2.17
N GLY A 105 -10.43 -11.13 1.09
CA GLY A 105 -11.84 -11.48 1.19
C GLY A 105 -12.08 -12.76 1.99
N CYS A 106 -11.25 -13.78 1.75
CA CYS A 106 -11.31 -15.05 2.48
C CYS A 106 -10.89 -14.94 3.96
N ALA A 107 -10.10 -13.95 4.34
CA ALA A 107 -9.65 -13.75 5.71
C ALA A 107 -10.72 -13.15 6.65
N ILE A 108 -11.84 -12.65 6.11
CA ILE A 108 -12.90 -12.02 6.89
C ILE A 108 -13.73 -13.08 7.63
N GLU A 109 -13.77 -12.99 8.96
CA GLU A 109 -14.59 -13.87 9.80
C GLU A 109 -16.07 -13.43 9.80
N LEU A 110 -16.88 -14.07 8.96
CA LEU A 110 -18.30 -13.73 8.77
C LEU A 110 -19.14 -13.81 10.06
N LEU A 111 -18.75 -14.69 10.99
CA LEU A 111 -19.47 -14.86 12.26
C LEU A 111 -19.34 -13.61 13.15
N VAL A 112 -18.13 -13.04 13.23
CA VAL A 112 -17.87 -11.79 13.96
C VAL A 112 -18.62 -10.63 13.30
N VAL A 113 -18.61 -10.56 11.97
CA VAL A 113 -19.36 -9.52 11.24
C VAL A 113 -20.85 -9.58 11.57
N TRP A 114 -21.44 -10.78 11.61
CA TRP A 114 -22.85 -10.96 11.93
C TRP A 114 -23.18 -10.49 13.36
N GLN A 115 -22.39 -10.93 14.35
CA GLN A 115 -22.59 -10.59 15.76
C GLN A 115 -22.48 -9.08 16.02
N TYR A 116 -21.61 -8.39 15.29
CA TYR A 116 -21.33 -6.97 15.46
C TYR A 116 -21.84 -6.09 14.31
N THR A 117 -22.86 -6.55 13.58
CA THR A 117 -23.38 -5.85 12.39
C THR A 117 -23.74 -4.38 12.69
N LEU A 118 -24.45 -4.13 13.79
CA LEU A 118 -24.92 -2.79 14.16
C LEU A 118 -23.76 -1.82 14.48
N PRO A 119 -22.81 -2.13 15.39
CA PRO A 119 -21.68 -1.25 15.63
C PRO A 119 -20.80 -1.09 14.38
N ILE A 120 -20.54 -2.16 13.63
CA ILE A 120 -19.75 -2.10 12.38
C ILE A 120 -20.41 -1.15 11.38
N LEU A 121 -21.70 -1.30 11.12
CA LEU A 121 -22.40 -0.47 10.13
C LEU A 121 -22.47 0.99 10.57
N SER A 122 -22.66 1.26 11.86
CA SER A 122 -22.68 2.62 12.39
C SER A 122 -21.33 3.33 12.20
N MET A 123 -20.23 2.64 12.49
CA MET A 123 -18.87 3.16 12.31
C MET A 123 -18.51 3.29 10.83
N ALA A 124 -18.88 2.31 10.01
CA ALA A 124 -18.66 2.33 8.57
C ALA A 124 -19.41 3.48 7.91
N PHE A 125 -20.65 3.75 8.31
CA PHE A 125 -21.43 4.85 7.75
C PHE A 125 -20.90 6.22 8.21
N ALA A 126 -20.71 6.41 9.52
CA ALA A 126 -20.23 7.69 10.05
C ALA A 126 -18.79 8.00 9.60
N GLY A 127 -17.87 7.04 9.77
CA GLY A 127 -16.48 7.16 9.39
C GLY A 127 -16.28 7.17 7.88
N GLY A 128 -17.01 6.32 7.16
CA GLY A 128 -16.98 6.25 5.70
C GLY A 128 -17.43 7.56 5.08
N LEU A 129 -18.59 8.11 5.46
CA LEU A 129 -19.09 9.37 4.91
C LEU A 129 -18.11 10.53 5.13
N LEU A 130 -17.61 10.68 6.35
CA LEU A 130 -16.61 11.72 6.67
C LEU A 130 -15.33 11.55 5.86
N THR A 131 -14.81 10.31 5.78
CA THR A 131 -13.59 10.00 5.02
C THR A 131 -13.78 10.27 3.53
N THR A 132 -14.93 9.86 2.96
CA THR A 132 -15.28 10.12 1.57
C THR A 132 -15.26 11.60 1.25
N LEU A 133 -15.89 12.43 2.08
CA LEU A 133 -15.92 13.88 1.88
C LEU A 133 -14.51 14.47 1.90
N VAL A 134 -13.70 14.09 2.90
CA VAL A 134 -12.31 14.59 3.02
C VAL A 134 -11.47 14.14 1.83
N VAL A 135 -11.50 12.85 1.48
CA VAL A 135 -10.67 12.29 0.40
C VAL A 135 -11.09 12.81 -0.97
N MET A 136 -12.38 12.96 -1.26
CA MET A 136 -12.80 13.55 -2.53
C MET A 136 -12.38 15.02 -2.64
N VAL A 137 -12.47 15.78 -1.55
CA VAL A 137 -12.07 17.19 -1.52
C VAL A 137 -10.55 17.32 -1.67
N LEU A 138 -9.76 16.52 -0.97
CA LEU A 138 -8.29 16.56 -1.04
C LEU A 138 -7.74 15.91 -2.33
N GLY A 139 -8.36 14.83 -2.79
CA GLY A 139 -7.99 14.11 -3.99
C GLY A 139 -8.15 14.94 -5.27
N ASN A 140 -9.19 15.78 -5.30
CA ASN A 140 -9.35 16.82 -6.31
C ASN A 140 -8.28 17.92 -6.25
N ARG A 141 -7.28 17.85 -5.37
CA ARG A 141 -6.15 18.78 -5.36
C ARG A 141 -4.81 18.11 -5.64
N LEU A 142 -4.80 16.81 -5.86
CA LEU A 142 -3.61 16.12 -6.34
C LEU A 142 -3.30 16.62 -7.76
N ASP A 143 -2.03 16.73 -8.09
CA ASP A 143 -1.54 16.83 -9.47
C ASP A 143 -1.51 15.42 -10.07
N ASP A 144 -1.40 15.26 -11.40
CA ASP A 144 -1.19 14.03 -12.20
C ASP A 144 -1.82 12.71 -11.68
N TYR A 145 -2.58 11.99 -12.51
CA TYR A 145 -3.24 10.73 -12.11
C TYR A 145 -4.18 10.92 -10.90
N ARG A 146 -4.93 12.01 -10.92
CA ARG A 146 -5.80 12.47 -9.80
C ARG A 146 -6.81 11.40 -9.41
N LEU A 147 -7.42 10.77 -10.40
CA LEU A 147 -8.46 9.76 -10.20
C LEU A 147 -7.84 8.50 -9.58
N GLU A 148 -6.76 8.00 -10.18
CA GLU A 148 -6.02 6.81 -9.76
C GLU A 148 -5.53 6.94 -8.32
N ARG A 149 -4.86 8.05 -7.99
CA ARG A 149 -4.34 8.33 -6.65
C ARG A 149 -5.45 8.53 -5.63
N THR A 150 -6.52 9.25 -5.98
CA THR A 150 -7.65 9.48 -5.07
C THR A 150 -8.38 8.18 -4.75
N MET A 151 -8.66 7.34 -5.75
CA MET A 151 -9.33 6.06 -5.57
C MET A 151 -8.48 5.08 -4.77
N ALA A 152 -7.17 5.04 -5.06
CA ALA A 152 -6.20 4.29 -4.28
C ALA A 152 -6.22 4.69 -2.80
N ILE A 153 -6.03 5.98 -2.50
CA ILE A 153 -6.01 6.49 -1.12
C ILE A 153 -7.34 6.26 -0.42
N TYR A 154 -8.45 6.50 -1.13
CA TYR A 154 -9.80 6.26 -0.59
C TYR A 154 -9.96 4.81 -0.13
N GLY A 155 -9.57 3.84 -0.95
CA GLY A 155 -9.64 2.43 -0.58
C GLY A 155 -8.68 2.06 0.56
N VAL A 156 -7.49 2.65 0.63
CA VAL A 156 -6.55 2.39 1.74
C VAL A 156 -7.12 2.89 3.06
N VAL A 157 -7.68 4.11 3.10
CA VAL A 157 -8.14 4.73 4.35
C VAL A 157 -9.49 4.17 4.82
N THR A 158 -10.34 3.71 3.90
CA THR A 158 -11.64 3.09 4.26
C THR A 158 -11.57 1.58 4.48
N GLY A 159 -10.47 0.94 4.11
CA GLY A 159 -10.29 -0.50 4.26
C GLY A 159 -8.83 -0.82 4.53
N THR A 160 -8.20 -1.54 3.59
CA THR A 160 -6.78 -1.87 3.67
C THR A 160 -6.08 -1.56 2.35
N VAL A 161 -4.77 -1.78 2.31
CA VAL A 161 -3.99 -1.64 1.07
C VAL A 161 -4.57 -2.47 -0.08
N SER A 162 -5.14 -3.65 0.19
CA SER A 162 -5.76 -4.47 -0.85
C SER A 162 -7.04 -3.84 -1.42
N SER A 163 -7.85 -3.19 -0.58
CA SER A 163 -9.03 -2.41 -1.02
C SER A 163 -8.63 -1.22 -1.89
N GLY A 164 -7.55 -0.51 -1.52
CA GLY A 164 -6.97 0.56 -2.34
C GLY A 164 -6.49 0.06 -3.71
N LEU A 165 -5.78 -1.07 -3.73
CA LEU A 165 -5.30 -1.68 -4.97
C LEU A 165 -6.44 -2.23 -5.84
N LEU A 166 -7.52 -2.73 -5.24
CA LEU A 166 -8.73 -3.12 -5.96
C LEU A 166 -9.36 -1.93 -6.70
N LEU A 167 -9.58 -0.81 -6.00
CA LEU A 167 -10.13 0.40 -6.61
C LEU A 167 -9.19 0.97 -7.68
N LEU A 168 -7.88 0.96 -7.42
CA LEU A 168 -6.89 1.36 -8.42
C LEU A 168 -6.97 0.49 -9.66
N ARG A 169 -7.15 -0.82 -9.52
CA ARG A 169 -7.27 -1.74 -10.66
C ARG A 169 -8.52 -1.49 -11.51
N ILE A 170 -9.59 -0.95 -10.94
CA ILE A 170 -10.78 -0.57 -11.72
C ILE A 170 -10.47 0.62 -12.64
N VAL A 171 -9.64 1.56 -12.17
CA VAL A 171 -9.29 2.79 -12.91
C VAL A 171 -8.07 2.60 -13.81
N ASP A 172 -7.08 1.85 -13.34
CA ASP A 172 -5.81 1.54 -14.00
C ASP A 172 -5.56 0.02 -13.95
N PRO A 173 -6.23 -0.76 -14.82
CA PRO A 173 -6.16 -2.23 -14.80
C PRO A 173 -4.76 -2.79 -15.06
N GLU A 174 -3.89 -2.03 -15.72
CA GLU A 174 -2.55 -2.46 -16.12
C GLU A 174 -1.45 -1.89 -15.22
N PHE A 175 -1.81 -1.19 -14.14
CA PHE A 175 -0.88 -0.50 -13.22
C PHE A 175 0.17 0.33 -13.96
N LYS A 176 -0.28 1.11 -14.96
CA LYS A 176 0.58 2.00 -15.74
C LYS A 176 0.95 3.25 -14.96
N SER A 177 0.04 3.72 -14.10
CA SER A 177 0.24 4.88 -13.23
C SER A 177 1.27 4.59 -12.13
N PRO A 178 1.95 5.62 -11.59
CA PRO A 178 2.84 5.44 -10.45
C PRO A 178 2.08 5.14 -9.13
N ALA A 179 0.74 5.24 -9.12
CA ALA A 179 -0.08 5.16 -7.92
C ALA A 179 0.14 3.85 -7.13
N ALA A 180 0.25 2.70 -7.80
CA ALA A 180 0.49 1.42 -7.11
C ALA A 180 1.84 1.40 -6.36
N ARG A 181 2.88 1.98 -6.97
CA ARG A 181 4.19 2.12 -6.33
C ARG A 181 4.11 3.10 -5.16
N GLU A 182 3.44 4.23 -5.35
CA GLU A 182 3.26 5.26 -4.32
C GLU A 182 2.54 4.72 -3.08
N ILE A 183 1.50 3.89 -3.24
CA ILE A 183 0.83 3.21 -2.11
C ILE A 183 1.82 2.34 -1.32
N GLY A 184 2.68 1.59 -2.02
CA GLY A 184 3.72 0.79 -1.38
C GLY A 184 4.65 1.63 -0.51
N PHE A 185 5.15 2.75 -1.05
CA PHE A 185 6.00 3.69 -0.32
C PHE A 185 5.27 4.44 0.79
N MET A 186 4.00 4.78 0.59
CA MET A 186 3.18 5.48 1.58
C MET A 186 3.16 4.74 2.91
N ASN A 187 3.10 3.40 2.89
CA ASN A 187 3.13 2.59 4.10
C ASN A 187 4.41 2.81 4.93
N VAL A 188 5.57 2.99 4.28
CA VAL A 188 6.83 3.27 4.98
C VAL A 188 6.75 4.57 5.79
N PHE A 189 6.14 5.61 5.20
CA PHE A 189 5.95 6.89 5.88
C PHE A 189 4.81 6.87 6.90
N ALA A 190 3.80 6.02 6.69
CA ALA A 190 2.67 5.89 7.59
C ALA A 190 3.01 5.13 8.87
N VAL A 191 3.95 4.19 8.83
CA VAL A 191 4.27 3.28 9.95
C VAL A 191 4.63 3.99 11.26
N PRO A 192 5.46 5.04 11.31
CA PRO A 192 5.73 5.74 12.56
C PRO A 192 4.46 6.34 13.19
N ILE A 193 3.54 6.82 12.34
CA ILE A 193 2.27 7.42 12.79
C ILE A 193 1.30 6.33 13.23
N VAL A 194 1.06 5.33 12.38
CA VAL A 194 0.13 4.23 12.65
C VAL A 194 0.63 3.41 13.85
N GLY A 195 1.91 3.02 13.86
CA GLY A 195 2.51 2.30 14.99
C GLY A 195 2.46 3.10 16.29
N GLY A 196 2.69 4.41 16.24
CA GLY A 196 2.50 5.29 17.41
C GLY A 196 1.05 5.34 17.91
N LEU A 197 0.09 5.43 17.00
CA LEU A 197 -1.34 5.39 17.34
C LEU A 197 -1.75 4.02 17.91
N THR A 198 -1.25 2.92 17.34
CA THR A 198 -1.48 1.57 17.86
C THR A 198 -0.88 1.39 19.25
N PHE A 199 0.29 1.96 19.53
CA PHE A 199 0.85 2.02 20.87
C PHE A 199 -0.11 2.71 21.84
N PHE A 200 -0.58 3.93 21.51
CA PHE A 200 -1.53 4.66 22.35
C PHE A 200 -2.85 3.90 22.57
N LEU A 201 -3.35 3.16 21.58
CA LEU A 201 -4.54 2.32 21.73
C LEU A 201 -4.36 1.20 22.76
N ASN A 202 -3.13 0.71 22.98
CA ASN A 202 -2.83 -0.37 23.93
C ASN A 202 -2.38 0.12 25.31
N VAL A 203 -2.08 1.41 25.46
CA VAL A 203 -1.78 2.02 26.77
C VAL A 203 -2.85 1.75 27.86
N PRO A 204 -4.18 1.63 27.59
CA PRO A 204 -5.12 1.30 28.66
C PRO A 204 -4.93 -0.09 29.23
N ILE A 205 -4.48 -1.00 28.39
CA ILE A 205 -4.25 -2.39 28.78
C ILE A 205 -2.96 -2.48 29.59
N TRP A 206 -1.90 -1.79 29.14
CA TRP A 206 -0.58 -1.87 29.77
C TRP A 206 -0.42 -0.98 31.01
N TRP A 207 -1.01 0.20 31.01
CA TRP A 207 -0.81 1.23 32.04
C TRP A 207 -2.07 1.57 32.84
N GLN A 208 -3.18 0.88 32.57
CA GLN A 208 -4.46 1.06 33.28
C GLN A 208 -4.95 2.53 33.26
N TRP A 209 -4.60 3.32 32.23
CA TRP A 209 -5.16 4.68 32.09
C TRP A 209 -6.66 4.60 31.74
N GLY A 210 -7.43 5.64 32.06
CA GLY A 210 -8.86 5.65 31.73
C GLY A 210 -9.11 5.75 30.22
N LEU A 211 -10.10 5.02 29.71
CA LEU A 211 -10.53 5.02 28.30
C LEU A 211 -10.76 6.45 27.76
N LEU A 212 -11.31 7.33 28.60
CA LEU A 212 -11.55 8.73 28.25
C LEU A 212 -10.25 9.47 27.87
N LYS A 213 -9.13 9.19 28.56
CA LYS A 213 -7.83 9.80 28.28
C LYS A 213 -7.30 9.34 26.93
N THR A 214 -7.48 8.07 26.57
CA THR A 214 -7.15 7.53 25.24
C THR A 214 -7.92 8.26 24.15
N CYS A 215 -9.24 8.38 24.31
CA CYS A 215 -10.09 9.07 23.35
C CYS A 215 -9.66 10.54 23.17
N LEU A 216 -9.33 11.23 24.26
CA LEU A 216 -8.85 12.62 24.20
C LEU A 216 -7.50 12.74 23.48
N VAL A 217 -6.55 11.82 23.71
CA VAL A 217 -5.25 11.82 23.02
C VAL A 217 -5.44 11.57 21.52
N LEU A 218 -6.26 10.60 21.13
CA LEU A 218 -6.55 10.31 19.73
C LEU A 218 -7.26 11.49 19.04
N LEU A 219 -8.21 12.12 19.72
CA LEU A 219 -8.89 13.31 19.22
C LEU A 219 -7.93 14.49 19.09
N ALA A 220 -6.99 14.67 20.03
CA ALA A 220 -5.96 15.70 19.93
C ALA A 220 -5.03 15.45 18.73
N VAL A 221 -4.61 14.20 18.48
CA VAL A 221 -3.78 13.85 17.31
C VAL A 221 -4.54 14.06 16.01
N PHE A 222 -5.83 13.71 15.97
CA PHE A 222 -6.70 13.97 14.83
C PHE A 222 -6.82 15.47 14.54
N LEU A 223 -7.12 16.28 15.56
CA LEU A 223 -7.21 17.74 15.42
C LEU A 223 -5.88 18.36 15.01
N LEU A 224 -4.76 17.91 15.60
CA LEU A 224 -3.43 18.38 15.22
C LEU A 224 -3.15 18.08 13.74
N SER A 225 -3.47 16.87 13.29
CA SER A 225 -3.31 16.46 11.89
C SER A 225 -4.15 17.33 10.96
N PHE A 226 -5.40 17.62 11.34
CA PHE A 226 -6.29 18.50 10.59
C PHE A 226 -5.77 19.95 10.52
N VAL A 227 -5.27 20.48 11.64
CA VAL A 227 -4.67 21.82 11.70
C VAL A 227 -3.39 21.90 10.87
N LEU A 228 -2.53 20.88 10.90
CA LEU A 228 -1.31 20.83 10.07
C LEU A 228 -1.66 20.80 8.57
N LEU A 229 -2.68 20.04 8.17
CA LEU A 229 -3.18 20.03 6.79
C LEU A 229 -3.71 21.41 6.36
N PHE A 230 -4.42 22.10 7.24
CA PHE A 230 -4.97 23.44 6.97
C PHE A 230 -3.86 24.50 6.91
N ASN A 231 -2.91 24.48 7.84
CA ASN A 231 -1.82 25.46 7.95
C ASN A 231 -0.79 25.33 6.82
N ARG A 232 -0.56 24.13 6.27
CA ARG A 232 0.36 23.91 5.14
C ARG A 232 -0.17 24.37 3.77
N ARG A 233 -1.27 25.14 3.71
CA ARG A 233 -1.83 25.72 2.47
C ARG A 233 -2.12 24.71 1.34
N LEU A 234 -2.18 23.42 1.63
CA LEU A 234 -2.69 22.38 0.72
C LEU A 234 -4.16 22.64 0.33
N TRP A 235 -4.87 23.49 1.07
CA TRP A 235 -6.24 23.91 0.78
C TRP A 235 -6.37 24.87 -0.41
N GLY A 236 -5.29 25.57 -0.80
CA GLY A 236 -5.37 26.82 -1.59
C GLY A 236 -4.83 26.82 -3.03
N ARG A 237 -4.15 25.78 -3.53
CA ARG A 237 -3.72 25.74 -4.95
C ARG A 237 -4.61 24.80 -5.74
N ARG A 238 -5.49 25.38 -6.57
CA ARG A 238 -6.06 24.72 -7.74
C ARG A 238 -4.97 24.69 -8.81
N SER A 239 -4.53 23.51 -9.21
CA SER A 239 -3.60 23.33 -10.33
C SER A 239 -4.29 23.51 -11.69
N ASP A 240 -5.05 24.60 -11.86
CA ASP A 240 -5.69 24.95 -13.12
C ASP A 240 -4.73 25.66 -14.11
N GLU A 241 -3.46 25.87 -13.74
CA GLU A 241 -2.51 26.67 -14.55
C GLU A 241 -1.59 25.87 -15.50
N HIS A 242 -1.75 24.55 -15.65
CA HIS A 242 -0.88 23.75 -16.54
C HIS A 242 -1.57 23.15 -17.78
N HIS A 243 -2.74 23.67 -18.17
CA HIS A 243 -3.37 23.34 -19.46
C HIS A 243 -3.27 24.43 -20.54
N GLN A 244 -2.31 25.36 -20.43
CA GLN A 244 -2.07 26.36 -21.49
C GLN A 244 -0.67 26.37 -22.14
N SER A 245 0.24 25.45 -21.81
CA SER A 245 1.43 25.28 -22.67
C SER A 245 2.11 23.92 -22.51
N ARG A 246 1.75 22.97 -23.37
CA ARG A 246 2.66 22.14 -24.20
C ARG A 246 1.95 20.93 -24.76
#